data_AF-A0A1Z4BT54-F1
#
_entry.id   AF-A0A1Z4BT54-F1
#
_cell.length_a   1.000
_cell.length_b   1.000
_cell.length_c   1.000
_cell.angle_alpha   90.00
_cell.angle_beta   90.00
_cell.angle_gamma   90.00
#
_symmetry.space_group_name_H-M   'P 1'
#
loop_
_entity.id
_entity.type
_entity.pdbx_description
1 polymer ?
#
loop_
_entity_poly.entity_id
_entity_poly.type
_entity_poly.pdbx_seq_one_letter_code
_entity_poly.pdbx_strand_id
1 'polypeptide(L)' 'MAREIQPTPVLEGQDAIDFLIKLETYPQYLKEKGIVLSRKKMEESAKFLKSIFKEKPTNNE' A
#
# COMPACT_ATOMS: atom_id res chain seq x y z
N MET A 1 -34.62 -8.91 -3.86
CA MET A 1 -34.35 -9.94 -2.82
C MET A 1 -33.19 -9.43 -1.98
N ALA A 2 -33.31 -9.46 -0.65
CA ALA A 2 -32.20 -9.06 0.23
C ALA A 2 -31.07 -10.10 0.10
N ARG A 3 -29.82 -9.63 0.01
CA ARG A 3 -28.66 -10.53 0.02
C ARG A 3 -28.45 -11.04 1.44
N GLU A 4 -28.19 -12.33 1.58
CA GLU A 4 -27.84 -12.95 2.84
C GLU A 4 -26.54 -12.32 3.36
N ILE A 5 -26.57 -11.75 4.57
CA ILE A 5 -25.40 -11.13 5.19
C ILE A 5 -24.63 -12.25 5.88
N GLN A 6 -23.46 -12.60 5.35
CA GLN A 6 -22.56 -13.53 6.02
C GLN A 6 -22.05 -12.90 7.33
N PRO A 7 -21.89 -13.69 8.40
CA PRO A 7 -21.32 -13.20 9.64
C PRO A 7 -19.89 -12.72 9.40
N THR A 8 -19.49 -11.65 10.08
CA THR A 8 -18.10 -11.19 10.05
C THR A 8 -17.20 -12.31 10.55
N PRO A 9 -16.20 -12.76 9.78
CA PRO A 9 -15.27 -13.77 10.24
C PRO A 9 -14.52 -13.25 11.47
N VAL A 10 -14.46 -14.06 12.53
CA VAL A 10 -13.73 -13.78 13.76
C VAL A 10 -12.44 -14.59 13.75
N LEU A 11 -11.32 -13.94 14.05
CA LEU A 11 -10.04 -14.63 14.24
C LEU A 11 -10.02 -15.24 15.64
N GLU A 12 -9.90 -16.56 15.73
CA GLU A 12 -9.87 -17.28 17.01
C GLU A 12 -8.70 -18.27 17.04
N GLY A 13 -8.19 -18.54 18.25
CA GLY A 13 -7.13 -19.52 18.47
C GLY A 13 -5.86 -19.22 17.66
N GLN A 14 -5.41 -20.21 16.87
CA GLN A 14 -4.16 -20.12 16.12
C GLN A 14 -4.21 -19.05 15.02
N ASP A 15 -5.38 -18.82 14.41
CA ASP A 15 -5.52 -17.81 13.34
C ASP A 15 -5.26 -16.39 13.86
N ALA A 16 -5.67 -16.12 15.10
CA ALA A 16 -5.38 -14.84 15.76
C ALA A 16 -3.88 -14.66 16.04
N ILE A 17 -3.22 -15.72 16.49
CA ILE A 17 -1.77 -15.72 16.77
C ILE A 17 -0.99 -15.50 15.46
N ASP A 18 -1.32 -16.24 14.41
CA ASP A 18 -0.66 -16.13 13.10
C ASP A 18 -0.84 -14.73 12.50
N PHE A 19 -2.03 -14.14 12.67
CA PHE A 19 -2.29 -12.77 12.26
C PHE A 19 -1.41 -11.76 13.01
N LEU A 20 -1.23 -11.92 14.32
CA LEU A 20 -0.36 -11.05 15.12
C LEU A 20 1.11 -11.15 14.70
N ILE A 21 1.62 -12.38 14.49
CA ILE A 21 2.98 -12.60 13.98
C ILE A 21 3.17 -11.95 12.60
N LYS A 22 2.15 -12.06 11.74
CA LYS A 22 2.16 -11.40 10.43
C LYS A 22 2.18 -9.88 10.54
N LEU A 23 1.49 -9.29 11.51
CA LEU A 23 1.53 -7.85 11.77
C LEU A 23 2.91 -7.39 12.25
N GLU A 24 3.56 -8.14 13.14
CA GLU A 24 4.91 -7.82 13.62
C GLU A 24 5.94 -7.81 12.48
N THR A 25 5.82 -8.77 11.57
CA THR A 25 6.72 -8.92 10.41
C THR A 25 6.32 -8.06 9.20
N TYR A 26 5.17 -7.38 9.26
CA TYR A 26 4.61 -6.63 8.14
C TYR A 26 5.54 -5.50 7.61
N PRO A 27 6.22 -4.71 8.45
CA PRO A 27 7.15 -3.69 7.97
C PRO A 27 8.31 -4.28 7.15
N GLN A 28 8.82 -5.44 7.56
CA GLN A 28 9.89 -6.14 6.85
C GLN A 28 9.41 -6.69 5.51
N TYR A 29 8.22 -7.30 5.49
CA TYR A 29 7.56 -7.75 4.26
C TYR A 29 7.43 -6.62 3.22
N LEU A 30 6.99 -5.44 3.65
CA LEU A 30 6.84 -4.28 2.76
C LEU A 30 8.18 -3.79 2.22
N LYS A 31 9.22 -3.79 3.07
CA LYS A 31 10.58 -3.45 2.66
C LYS A 31 11.12 -4.41 1.60
N GLU A 32 10.90 -5.71 1.76
CA GLU A 32 11.29 -6.75 0.78
C GLU A 32 10.57 -6.61 -0.55
N LYS A 33 9.32 -6.13 -0.52
CA LYS A 33 8.55 -5.80 -1.73
C LYS A 33 8.87 -4.43 -2.33
N GLY A 34 9.79 -3.67 -1.73
CA GLY A 34 10.12 -2.30 -2.17
C GLY A 34 8.99 -1.29 -1.91
N ILE A 35 8.02 -1.62 -1.06
CA ILE A 35 6.89 -0.76 -0.72
C ILE A 35 7.30 0.17 0.42
N VAL A 36 7.07 1.47 0.24
CA VAL A 36 7.43 2.50 1.21
C VAL A 36 6.18 3.06 1.89
N LEU A 37 5.96 2.74 3.18
CA LEU A 37 4.89 3.32 4.01
C LEU A 37 5.28 4.68 4.60
N SER A 38 5.81 5.58 3.78
CA SER A 38 6.12 6.94 4.21
C SER A 38 5.58 7.90 3.18
N ARG A 39 4.51 8.62 3.56
CA ARG A 39 3.90 9.63 2.71
C ARG A 39 4.94 10.62 2.16
N LYS A 40 5.84 11.09 3.01
CA LYS A 40 6.92 11.99 2.61
C LYS A 40 7.82 11.39 1.53
N LYS A 41 8.29 10.15 1.72
CA LYS A 41 9.12 9.47 0.71
C LYS A 41 8.37 9.23 -0.60
N MET A 42 7.08 8.87 -0.52
CA MET A 42 6.23 8.71 -1.69
C MET A 42 6.09 10.03 -2.47
N GLU A 43 5.88 11.15 -1.77
CA GLU A 43 5.82 12.48 -2.36
C GLU A 43 7.15 12.90 -3.00
N GLU A 44 8.29 12.62 -2.35
CA GLU A 44 9.62 12.86 -2.89
C GLU A 44 9.88 12.03 -4.16
N SER A 45 9.58 10.73 -4.14
CA SER A 45 9.69 9.85 -5.30
C SER A 45 8.78 10.30 -6.44
N ALA A 46 7.55 10.72 -6.15
CA ALA A 46 6.62 11.24 -7.15
C ALA A 46 7.12 12.54 -7.78
N LYS A 47 7.66 13.48 -6.98
CA LYS A 47 8.28 14.72 -7.48
C LYS A 47 9.48 14.42 -8.38
N PHE A 48 10.35 13.49 -7.96
CA PHE A 48 11.49 13.05 -8.77
C PHE A 48 11.04 12.47 -10.12
N LEU A 49 10.07 11.55 -10.11
CA LEU A 49 9.51 10.99 -11.34
C LEU A 49 8.91 12.07 -12.24
N LYS A 50 8.12 12.99 -11.68
CA LYS A 50 7.55 14.12 -12.44
C LYS A 50 8.64 14.99 -13.05
N SER A 51 9.78 15.17 -12.39
CA SER A 51 10.90 15.98 -12.92
C SER A 51 11.60 15.33 -14.13
N ILE A 52 11.58 14.00 -14.23
CA ILE A 52 12.14 13.27 -15.38
C ILE A 52 11.29 13.51 -16.64
N PHE A 53 9.97 13.51 -16.48
CA PHE A 53 9.05 13.80 -17.58
C PHE A 53 8.89 15.31 -17.73
N LYS A 54 9.81 15.95 -18.48
CA LYS A 54 9.60 17.34 -18.92
C LYS A 54 8.26 17.43 -19.67
N GLU A 55 7.46 18.43 -19.35
CA GLU A 55 6.32 18.81 -20.18
C GLU A 55 6.86 19.08 -21.60
N LYS A 56 6.29 18.38 -22.59
CA LYS A 56 6.57 18.72 -23.99
C LYS A 56 6.23 20.20 -24.14
N PRO A 57 7.09 21.02 -24.77
CA PRO A 57 6.70 22.39 -25.08
C PRO A 57 5.41 22.29 -25.91
N THR A 58 4.32 22.80 -25.36
CA THR A 58 3.13 23.11 -26.14
C THR A 58 3.54 24.28 -27.03
N ASN A 59 4.14 23.96 -28.17
CA ASN A 59 4.28 24.90 -29.27
C ASN A 59 2.85 25.20 -29.72
N ASN A 60 2.26 26.23 -29.13
CA ASN A 60 1.09 26.90 -29.69
C ASN A 60 1.64 27.81 -30.80
N GLU A 61 1.78 27.24 -32.00
CA GLU A 61 1.85 28.00 -33.25
C GLU A 61 0.48 28.62 -33.57
#